data_AF-A0A6N9NZ21-F1
#
_entry.id   AF-A0A6N9NZ21-F1
#
_cell.length_a   1.000
_cell.length_b   1.000
_cell.length_c   1.000
_cell.angle_alpha   90.00
_cell.angle_beta   90.00
_cell.angle_gamma   90.00
#
_symmetry.space_group_name_H-M   'P 1'
#
loop_
_entity.id
_entity.type
_entity.pdbx_description
1 polymer ?
#
loop_
_entity_poly.entity_id
_entity_poly.type
_entity_poly.pdbx_seq_one_letter_code
_entity_poly.pdbx_strand_id
1 'polypeptide(L)'
;MISIETLQPSRAFRNSLDKYHESVLSGLGIPKGLVRQLGKTGLPLHSQYFVFEENPIHFYPSPQFRRYALIPGDYLEIAAMEWVGKIAVEIGNGLVWQVFEREFRVSFMNSSLSQYIECLGVWLQFYPQFQEYVRDMLAADSQFSLYENPEVYDPVREKLKEIDPMAMQGENNYWARCCEPDIV
;
A
#
# COMPACT_ATOMS: atom_id res chain seq x y z
N MET A 1 -6.01 11.80 -20.87
CA MET A 1 -4.89 10.83 -20.81
C MET A 1 -4.24 11.02 -19.45
N ILE A 2 -4.19 9.99 -18.61
CA ILE A 2 -3.57 10.04 -17.27
C ILE A 2 -2.10 10.43 -17.48
N SER A 3 -1.60 11.45 -16.77
CA SER A 3 -0.27 12.00 -17.03
C SER A 3 0.84 11.03 -16.58
N ILE A 4 1.29 10.20 -17.51
CA ILE A 4 2.25 9.09 -17.31
C ILE A 4 3.62 9.60 -16.83
N GLU A 5 4.08 10.75 -17.34
CA GLU A 5 5.45 11.22 -17.13
C GLU A 5 5.75 11.73 -15.70
N THR A 6 4.76 11.72 -14.80
CA THR A 6 4.88 12.39 -13.50
C THR A 6 4.39 11.58 -12.30
N LEU A 7 4.12 10.27 -12.48
CA LEU A 7 3.69 9.42 -11.37
C LEU A 7 4.82 9.25 -10.33
N GLN A 8 4.69 9.99 -9.23
CA GLN A 8 5.60 9.98 -8.09
C GLN A 8 4.85 10.45 -6.84
N PRO A 9 5.28 10.04 -5.63
CA PRO A 9 4.66 10.52 -4.40
C PRO A 9 4.65 12.05 -4.36
N SER A 10 3.47 12.64 -4.18
CA SER A 10 3.29 14.09 -4.18
C SER A 10 4.10 14.74 -3.06
N ARG A 11 4.46 16.02 -3.23
CA ARG A 11 5.16 16.78 -2.17
C ARG A 11 4.34 16.84 -0.88
N ALA A 12 3.02 16.99 -0.99
CA ALA A 12 2.11 16.99 0.15
C ALA A 12 2.17 15.66 0.90
N PHE A 13 2.10 14.53 0.19
CA PHE A 13 2.23 13.21 0.78
C PHE A 13 3.58 13.03 1.47
N ARG A 14 4.70 13.37 0.81
CA ARG A 14 6.05 13.26 1.41
C ARG A 14 6.20 14.10 2.68
N ASN A 15 5.61 15.31 2.69
CA ASN A 15 5.63 16.19 3.87
C ASN A 15 4.74 15.69 5.02
N SER A 16 3.79 14.79 4.74
CA SER A 16 2.92 14.18 5.77
C SER A 16 3.58 13.02 6.51
N LEU A 17 4.76 12.57 6.09
CA LEU A 17 5.41 11.39 6.65
C LEU A 17 6.16 11.73 7.94
N ASP A 18 5.68 11.16 9.04
CA ASP A 18 6.28 11.25 10.37
C ASP A 18 6.98 9.95 10.74
N LYS A 19 8.15 10.09 11.36
CA LYS A 19 8.95 8.93 11.80
C LYS A 19 8.47 8.47 13.16
N TYR A 20 8.47 7.16 13.37
CA TYR A 20 8.37 6.64 14.72
C TYR A 20 9.54 7.14 15.56
N HIS A 21 9.22 7.64 16.76
CA HIS A 21 10.24 7.99 17.72
C HIS A 21 10.98 6.72 18.19
N GLU A 22 12.29 6.80 18.40
CA GLU A 22 13.11 5.63 18.77
C GLU A 22 12.62 4.93 20.05
N SER A 23 12.09 5.71 21.00
CA SER A 23 11.51 5.17 22.24
C SER A 23 10.28 4.28 22.01
N VAL A 24 9.50 4.55 20.95
CA VAL A 24 8.32 3.73 20.58
C VAL A 24 8.80 2.36 20.08
N LEU A 25 9.86 2.34 19.26
CA LEU A 25 10.37 1.12 18.64
C LEU A 25 11.23 0.27 19.60
N SER A 26 11.99 0.92 20.48
CA SER A 26 12.95 0.23 21.37
C SER A 26 12.27 -0.67 22.40
N GLY A 27 11.02 -0.36 22.79
CA GLY A 27 10.24 -1.16 23.72
C GLY A 27 9.62 -2.44 23.14
N LEU A 28 9.69 -2.63 21.82
CA LEU A 28 8.98 -3.71 21.12
C LEU A 28 9.79 -5.01 20.99
N GLY A 29 11.05 -5.02 21.41
CA GLY A 29 11.91 -6.22 21.33
C GLY A 29 12.24 -6.67 19.90
N ILE A 30 12.08 -5.80 18.91
CA ILE A 30 12.34 -6.10 17.50
C ILE A 30 13.82 -5.92 17.11
N PRO A 31 14.31 -6.56 16.02
CA PRO A 31 15.70 -6.46 15.59
C PRO A 31 16.14 -5.01 15.32
N LYS A 32 17.37 -4.66 15.72
CA LYS A 32 17.94 -3.31 15.54
C LYS A 32 17.94 -2.85 14.08
N GLY A 33 18.10 -3.77 13.14
CA GLY A 33 18.00 -3.48 11.71
C GLY A 33 16.63 -2.95 11.31
N LEU A 34 15.57 -3.61 11.80
CA LEU A 34 14.19 -3.20 11.56
C LEU A 34 13.87 -1.86 12.26
N VAL A 35 14.32 -1.65 13.50
CA VAL A 35 14.18 -0.35 14.19
C VAL A 35 14.76 0.78 13.33
N ARG A 36 15.97 0.59 12.78
CA ARG A 36 16.63 1.58 11.94
C ARG A 36 15.88 1.85 10.65
N GLN A 37 15.28 0.83 10.04
CA GLN A 37 14.50 0.97 8.82
C GLN A 37 13.20 1.75 9.08
N LEU A 38 12.43 1.35 10.10
CA LEU A 38 11.19 2.00 10.50
C LEU A 38 11.42 3.47 10.90
N GLY A 39 12.52 3.77 11.59
CA GLY A 39 12.89 5.13 11.97
C GLY A 39 13.31 6.04 10.80
N LYS A 40 13.52 5.50 9.59
CA LYS A 40 13.95 6.29 8.41
C LYS A 40 12.81 6.64 7.45
N THR A 41 11.93 5.68 7.17
CA THR A 41 10.95 5.79 6.07
C THR A 41 9.85 6.81 6.35
N GLY A 42 9.42 6.97 7.60
CA GLY A 42 8.25 7.77 7.94
C GLY A 42 6.93 7.13 7.49
N LEU A 43 5.84 7.47 8.17
CA LEU A 43 4.49 7.01 7.91
C LEU A 43 3.54 8.21 8.02
N PRO A 44 2.42 8.22 7.31
CA PRO A 44 1.47 9.32 7.40
C PRO A 44 0.55 9.16 8.61
N LEU A 45 1.12 9.30 9.81
CA LEU A 45 0.46 9.03 11.09
C LEU A 45 -0.72 9.95 11.41
N HIS A 46 -0.83 11.07 10.71
CA HIS A 46 -1.84 12.11 10.93
C HIS A 46 -2.70 12.38 9.69
N SER A 47 -2.64 11.49 8.70
CA SER A 47 -3.45 11.59 7.47
C SER A 47 -4.27 10.33 7.27
N GLN A 48 -5.46 10.50 6.72
CA GLN A 48 -6.28 9.39 6.23
C GLN A 48 -6.16 9.33 4.72
N TYR A 49 -5.81 8.17 4.20
CA TYR A 49 -5.64 7.95 2.77
C TYR A 49 -6.52 6.80 2.31
N PHE A 50 -7.15 6.99 1.15
CA PHE A 50 -8.04 6.02 0.53
C PHE A 50 -7.31 5.38 -0.63
N VAL A 51 -7.13 4.06 -0.55
CA VAL A 51 -6.57 3.27 -1.67
C VAL A 51 -7.70 2.78 -2.57
N PHE A 52 -8.88 2.54 -1.98
CA PHE A 52 -10.14 2.24 -2.65
C PHE A 52 -11.26 3.02 -1.95
N GLU A 53 -12.43 3.12 -2.61
CA GLU A 53 -13.64 3.76 -2.08
C GLU A 53 -13.86 3.51 -0.59
N GLU A 54 -14.28 4.57 0.13
CA GLU A 54 -14.75 4.64 1.52
C GLU A 54 -13.99 3.87 2.63
N ASN A 55 -12.85 3.23 2.33
CA ASN A 55 -12.08 2.45 3.30
C ASN A 55 -10.69 3.07 3.52
N PRO A 56 -10.55 3.99 4.49
CA PRO A 56 -9.30 4.67 4.72
C PRO A 56 -8.27 3.73 5.36
N ILE A 57 -7.00 3.91 4.98
CA ILE A 57 -5.88 3.39 5.76
C ILE A 57 -5.71 4.27 6.99
N HIS A 58 -5.76 3.64 8.17
CA HIS A 58 -5.44 4.27 9.44
C HIS A 58 -4.09 3.76 9.95
N PHE A 59 -3.04 4.59 9.82
CA PHE A 59 -1.71 4.29 10.36
C PHE A 59 -1.65 4.49 11.86
N TYR A 60 -1.02 3.56 12.57
CA TYR A 60 -0.92 3.61 14.01
C TYR A 60 0.25 4.47 14.46
N PRO A 61 0.04 5.45 15.36
CA PRO A 61 1.13 6.21 15.98
C PRO A 61 2.08 5.34 16.82
N SER A 62 1.58 4.18 17.29
CA SER A 62 2.37 3.17 17.97
C SER A 62 2.10 1.80 17.33
N PRO A 63 3.08 1.18 16.66
CA PRO A 63 2.89 -0.09 16.01
C PRO A 63 2.80 -1.23 17.04
N GLN A 64 2.11 -2.31 16.69
CA GLN A 64 1.77 -3.37 17.64
C GLN A 64 2.44 -4.69 17.25
N PHE A 65 3.16 -5.30 18.20
CA PHE A 65 3.63 -6.67 18.02
C PHE A 65 2.43 -7.62 17.99
N ARG A 66 2.36 -8.48 16.97
CA ARG A 66 1.28 -9.44 16.77
C ARG A 66 1.82 -10.79 16.31
N ARG A 67 1.21 -11.84 16.88
CA ARG A 67 1.25 -13.21 16.39
C ARG A 67 -0.17 -13.57 16.00
N TYR A 68 -0.40 -13.78 14.72
CA TYR A 68 -1.72 -14.15 14.24
C TYR A 68 -1.89 -15.67 14.33
N ALA A 69 -3.09 -16.12 14.67
CA ALA A 69 -3.40 -17.54 14.66
C ALA A 69 -3.28 -18.07 13.23
N LEU A 70 -2.64 -19.24 13.05
CA LEU A 70 -2.53 -19.95 11.76
C LEU A 70 -1.79 -19.21 10.64
N ILE A 71 -1.21 -18.03 10.92
CA ILE A 71 -0.33 -17.30 9.99
C ILE A 71 1.09 -17.36 10.58
N PRO A 72 2.04 -18.04 9.91
CA PRO A 72 3.41 -18.17 10.40
C PRO A 72 4.12 -16.80 10.49
N GLY A 73 4.94 -16.63 11.53
CA GLY A 73 5.79 -15.45 11.69
C GLY A 73 5.36 -14.51 12.81
N ASP A 74 6.27 -13.57 13.11
CA ASP A 74 6.05 -12.50 14.07
C ASP A 74 5.90 -11.19 13.28
N TYR A 75 4.86 -10.41 13.59
CA TYR A 75 4.48 -9.24 12.81
C TYR A 75 4.46 -7.99 13.65
N LEU A 76 4.79 -6.88 13.01
CA LEU A 76 4.61 -5.54 13.54
C LEU A 76 3.48 -4.86 12.75
N GLU A 77 2.29 -4.80 13.34
CA GLU A 77 1.12 -4.15 12.75
C GLU A 77 1.31 -2.62 12.77
N ILE A 78 1.23 -1.98 11.60
CA ILE A 78 1.50 -0.55 11.42
C ILE A 78 0.28 0.25 10.98
N ALA A 79 -0.74 -0.41 10.43
CA ALA A 79 -1.98 0.23 10.02
C ALA A 79 -3.14 -0.77 9.91
N ALA A 80 -4.36 -0.25 9.80
CA ALA A 80 -5.54 -1.02 9.43
C ALA A 80 -6.31 -0.36 8.29
N MET A 81 -6.99 -1.19 7.52
CA MET A 81 -8.05 -0.87 6.57
C MET A 81 -9.29 -1.59 7.11
N GLU A 82 -10.26 -0.88 7.70
CA GLU A 82 -11.31 -1.44 8.57
C GLU A 82 -11.99 -2.70 8.02
N TRP A 83 -12.24 -2.74 6.71
CA TRP A 83 -12.96 -3.83 6.06
C TRP A 83 -12.10 -4.80 5.26
N VAL A 84 -10.84 -4.43 5.02
CA VAL A 84 -9.97 -5.08 4.01
C VAL A 84 -8.73 -5.71 4.65
N GLY A 85 -8.47 -5.43 5.92
CA GLY A 85 -7.45 -6.13 6.71
C GLY A 85 -6.45 -5.17 7.33
N LYS A 86 -5.35 -5.74 7.84
CA LYS A 86 -4.30 -4.99 8.53
C LYS A 86 -3.06 -4.91 7.65
N ILE A 87 -2.24 -3.89 7.86
CA ILE A 87 -0.93 -3.78 7.20
C ILE A 87 0.12 -4.00 8.27
N ALA A 88 1.01 -4.96 8.03
CA ALA A 88 2.03 -5.35 8.99
C ALA A 88 3.37 -5.59 8.32
N VAL A 89 4.44 -5.32 9.05
CA VAL A 89 5.81 -5.67 8.67
C VAL A 89 6.19 -6.96 9.36
N GLU A 90 6.59 -7.98 8.61
CA GLU A 90 7.09 -9.22 9.21
C GLU A 90 8.48 -8.98 9.81
N ILE A 91 8.64 -9.33 11.09
CA ILE A 91 9.81 -8.97 11.88
C ILE A 91 11.07 -9.71 11.42
N GLY A 92 10.91 -10.95 10.92
CA GLY A 92 12.02 -11.80 10.51
C GLY A 92 12.75 -11.35 9.24
N ASN A 93 12.03 -10.68 8.32
CA ASN A 93 12.56 -10.35 6.99
C ASN A 93 12.30 -8.90 6.55
N GLY A 94 11.45 -8.14 7.27
CA GLY A 94 11.13 -6.75 6.94
C GLY A 94 10.16 -6.56 5.77
N LEU A 95 9.56 -7.64 5.26
CA LEU A 95 8.55 -7.59 4.20
C LEU A 95 7.24 -7.01 4.72
N VAL A 96 6.50 -6.32 3.85
CA VAL A 96 5.22 -5.70 4.16
C VAL A 96 4.09 -6.58 3.62
N TRP A 97 3.14 -6.87 4.48
CA TRP A 97 2.03 -7.77 4.23
C TRP A 97 0.71 -7.12 4.56
N GLN A 98 -0.30 -7.44 3.77
CA GLN A 98 -1.70 -7.28 4.15
C GLN A 98 -2.13 -8.56 4.87
N VAL A 99 -2.67 -8.43 6.08
CA VAL A 99 -3.11 -9.53 6.93
C VAL A 99 -4.63 -9.58 6.95
N PHE A 100 -5.18 -10.71 6.50
CA PHE A 100 -6.60 -11.02 6.58
C PHE A 100 -6.84 -11.99 7.74
N GLU A 101 -6.94 -11.43 8.95
CA GLU A 101 -6.96 -12.22 10.19
C GLU A 101 -8.10 -13.27 10.23
N ARG A 102 -9.28 -12.93 9.71
CA ARG A 102 -10.44 -13.84 9.66
C ARG A 102 -10.30 -14.96 8.64
N GLU A 103 -9.45 -14.76 7.63
CA GLU A 103 -9.23 -15.71 6.53
C GLU A 103 -7.92 -16.48 6.72
N PHE A 104 -7.19 -16.22 7.81
CA PHE A 104 -5.90 -16.84 8.13
C PHE A 104 -4.90 -16.78 6.98
N ARG A 105 -4.92 -15.67 6.23
CA ARG A 105 -4.04 -15.47 5.07
C ARG A 105 -3.34 -14.12 5.10
N VAL A 106 -2.27 -14.04 4.34
CA VAL A 106 -1.55 -12.81 4.05
C VAL A 106 -1.44 -12.61 2.53
N SER A 107 -1.44 -11.36 2.10
CA SER A 107 -1.06 -10.98 0.74
C SER A 107 0.19 -10.12 0.79
N PHE A 108 1.14 -10.42 -0.08
CA PHE A 108 2.38 -9.66 -0.18
C PHE A 108 2.08 -8.26 -0.71
N MET A 109 2.56 -7.23 -0.02
CA MET A 109 2.45 -5.84 -0.47
C MET A 109 3.77 -5.37 -1.05
N ASN A 110 4.85 -5.41 -0.26
CA ASN A 110 6.14 -4.87 -0.68
C ASN A 110 7.33 -5.52 0.02
N SER A 111 8.47 -5.42 -0.64
CA SER A 111 9.77 -5.91 -0.20
C SER A 111 10.36 -5.10 0.97
N SER A 112 9.86 -3.90 1.22
CA SER A 112 10.28 -3.06 2.35
C SER A 112 9.26 -1.97 2.67
N LEU A 113 9.32 -1.40 3.88
CA LEU A 113 8.46 -0.28 4.26
C LEU A 113 8.67 0.95 3.35
N SER A 114 9.91 1.25 2.95
CA SER A 114 10.22 2.35 2.03
C SER A 114 9.52 2.20 0.69
N GLN A 115 9.57 0.99 0.12
CA GLN A 115 8.92 0.70 -1.15
C GLN A 115 7.40 0.74 -1.01
N TYR A 116 6.85 0.24 0.11
CA TYR A 116 5.42 0.38 0.39
C TYR A 116 4.96 1.84 0.39
N ILE A 117 5.68 2.72 1.09
CA ILE A 117 5.32 4.13 1.18
C ILE A 117 5.47 4.85 -0.17
N GLU A 118 6.46 4.47 -0.96
CA GLU A 118 6.64 5.00 -2.31
C GLU A 118 5.54 4.52 -3.28
N CYS A 119 5.20 3.23 -3.27
CA CYS A 119 4.08 2.68 -4.04
C CYS A 119 2.75 3.32 -3.62
N LEU A 120 2.49 3.46 -2.32
CA LEU A 120 1.29 4.12 -1.81
C LEU A 120 1.21 5.58 -2.29
N GLY A 121 2.32 6.32 -2.23
CA GLY A 121 2.36 7.70 -2.71
C GLY A 121 2.08 7.83 -4.21
N VAL A 122 2.58 6.89 -5.03
CA VAL A 122 2.25 6.82 -6.47
C VAL A 122 0.78 6.52 -6.66
N TRP A 123 0.24 5.51 -5.95
CA TRP A 123 -1.16 5.13 -6.05
C TRP A 123 -2.10 6.30 -5.71
N LEU A 124 -1.82 7.02 -4.63
CA LEU A 124 -2.62 8.17 -4.19
C LEU A 124 -2.60 9.35 -5.17
N GLN A 125 -1.58 9.44 -6.03
CA GLN A 125 -1.57 10.41 -7.12
C GLN A 125 -2.35 9.90 -8.34
N PHE A 126 -2.23 8.60 -8.64
CA PHE A 126 -2.86 7.97 -9.80
C PHE A 126 -4.38 7.83 -9.65
N TYR A 127 -4.84 7.26 -8.53
CA TYR A 127 -6.22 6.78 -8.38
C TYR A 127 -7.30 7.87 -8.60
N PRO A 128 -7.15 9.11 -8.10
CA PRO A 128 -8.14 10.16 -8.38
C PRO A 128 -8.26 10.51 -9.87
N GLN A 129 -7.14 10.54 -10.59
CA GLN A 129 -7.13 10.80 -12.05
C GLN A 129 -7.74 9.63 -12.82
N PHE A 130 -7.48 8.40 -12.36
CA PHE A 130 -8.09 7.19 -12.90
C PHE A 130 -9.61 7.20 -12.72
N GLN A 131 -10.12 7.50 -11.52
CA GLN A 131 -11.55 7.60 -11.26
C GLN A 131 -12.24 8.66 -12.14
N GLU A 132 -11.61 9.82 -12.30
CA GLU A 132 -12.09 10.87 -13.21
C GLU A 132 -12.13 10.38 -14.66
N TYR A 133 -11.06 9.74 -15.14
CA TYR A 133 -11.01 9.17 -16.48
C TYR A 133 -12.11 8.13 -16.72
N VAL A 134 -12.29 7.16 -15.80
CA VAL A 134 -13.32 6.12 -15.92
C VAL A 134 -14.72 6.73 -15.94
N ARG A 135 -14.99 7.71 -15.08
CA ARG A 135 -16.27 8.43 -15.05
C ARG A 135 -16.54 9.15 -16.38
N ASP A 136 -15.56 9.83 -16.94
CA ASP A 136 -15.71 10.56 -18.20
C ASP A 136 -15.92 9.60 -19.38
N MET A 137 -15.22 8.45 -19.39
CA MET A 137 -15.41 7.40 -20.39
C MET A 137 -16.80 6.78 -20.32
N LEU A 138 -17.29 6.44 -19.12
CA LEU A 138 -18.64 5.90 -18.93
C LEU A 138 -19.75 6.90 -19.30
N ALA A 139 -19.51 8.19 -19.10
CA ALA A 139 -20.44 9.25 -19.50
C ALA A 139 -20.51 9.40 -21.04
N ALA A 140 -19.40 9.16 -21.75
CA ALA A 140 -19.35 9.20 -23.20
C ALA A 140 -19.83 7.90 -23.86
N ASP A 141 -19.51 6.76 -23.25
CA ASP A 141 -19.90 5.42 -23.70
C ASP A 141 -20.32 4.55 -22.50
N SER A 142 -21.63 4.33 -22.39
CA SER A 142 -22.21 3.49 -21.34
C SER A 142 -21.81 2.01 -21.40
N GLN A 143 -21.21 1.55 -22.51
CA GLN A 143 -20.68 0.19 -22.66
C GLN A 143 -19.18 0.11 -22.37
N PHE A 144 -18.53 1.24 -22.04
CA PHE A 144 -17.10 1.24 -21.69
C PHE A 144 -16.81 0.22 -20.59
N SER A 145 -15.78 -0.59 -20.82
CA SER A 145 -15.36 -1.67 -19.93
C SER A 145 -13.86 -1.65 -19.76
N LEU A 146 -13.41 -1.68 -18.50
CA LEU A 146 -11.98 -1.81 -18.18
C LEU A 146 -11.41 -3.17 -18.58
N TYR A 147 -12.24 -4.21 -18.70
CA TYR A 147 -11.78 -5.51 -19.21
C TYR A 147 -11.36 -5.43 -20.69
N GLU A 148 -12.01 -4.55 -21.45
CA GLU A 148 -11.67 -4.31 -22.86
C GLU A 148 -10.56 -3.26 -23.02
N ASN A 149 -10.30 -2.47 -21.98
CA ASN A 149 -9.31 -1.40 -21.96
C ASN A 149 -8.35 -1.52 -20.75
N PRO A 150 -7.66 -2.67 -20.56
CA PRO A 150 -6.80 -2.90 -19.40
C PRO A 150 -5.54 -2.01 -19.39
N GLU A 151 -5.14 -1.48 -20.55
CA GLU A 151 -3.97 -0.61 -20.73
C GLU A 151 -4.06 0.70 -19.93
N VAL A 152 -5.25 1.07 -19.45
CA VAL A 152 -5.46 2.22 -18.57
C VAL A 152 -4.62 2.12 -17.29
N TYR A 153 -4.32 0.90 -16.82
CA TYR A 153 -3.47 0.66 -15.66
C TYR A 153 -1.97 0.62 -15.98
N ASP A 154 -1.56 0.51 -17.25
CA ASP A 154 -0.15 0.35 -17.62
C ASP A 154 0.77 1.43 -17.02
N PRO A 155 0.40 2.72 -16.98
CA PRO A 155 1.23 3.76 -16.36
C PRO A 155 1.56 3.48 -14.90
N VAL A 156 0.57 3.10 -14.10
CA VAL A 156 0.77 2.84 -12.67
C VAL A 156 1.48 1.49 -12.47
N ARG A 157 1.16 0.48 -13.28
CA ARG A 157 1.81 -0.84 -13.21
C ARG A 157 3.31 -0.75 -13.45
N GLU A 158 3.73 -0.04 -14.49
CA GLU A 158 5.15 0.14 -14.79
C GLU A 158 5.86 0.93 -13.69
N LYS A 159 5.21 1.96 -13.14
CA LYS A 159 5.80 2.74 -12.04
C LYS A 159 5.93 1.95 -10.74
N LEU A 160 4.91 1.19 -10.37
CA LEU A 160 4.95 0.31 -9.18
C LEU A 160 6.02 -0.77 -9.33
N LYS A 161 6.17 -1.32 -10.55
CA LYS A 161 7.21 -2.32 -10.87
C LYS A 161 8.63 -1.74 -10.82
N GLU A 162 8.82 -0.46 -11.19
CA GLU A 162 10.10 0.23 -11.02
C GLU A 162 10.50 0.34 -9.54
N ILE A 163 9.53 0.64 -8.67
CA ILE A 163 9.75 0.81 -7.22
C ILE A 163 10.00 -0.56 -6.55
N ASP A 164 9.17 -1.55 -6.87
CA ASP A 164 9.21 -2.88 -6.28
C ASP A 164 8.78 -3.95 -7.29
N PRO A 165 9.73 -4.52 -8.06
CA PRO A 165 9.42 -5.52 -9.06
C PRO A 165 8.73 -6.75 -8.47
N MET A 166 9.10 -7.15 -7.25
CA MET A 166 8.54 -8.34 -6.59
C MET A 166 7.06 -8.12 -6.26
N ALA A 167 6.68 -6.91 -5.86
CA ALA A 167 5.30 -6.57 -5.54
C ALA A 167 4.36 -6.72 -6.75
N MET A 168 4.88 -6.55 -7.97
CA MET A 168 4.10 -6.64 -9.21
C MET A 168 4.17 -8.01 -9.91
N GLN A 169 4.95 -8.98 -9.39
CA GLN A 169 5.15 -10.28 -10.05
C GLN A 169 4.03 -11.30 -9.85
N GLY A 170 3.32 -11.28 -8.72
CA GLY A 170 2.27 -12.24 -8.40
C GLY A 170 0.88 -11.65 -8.58
N GLU A 171 -0.01 -12.36 -9.28
CA GLU A 171 -1.42 -11.95 -9.48
C GLU A 171 -2.16 -11.73 -8.15
N ASN A 172 -1.76 -12.44 -7.09
CA ASN A 172 -2.34 -12.31 -5.75
C ASN A 172 -1.64 -11.28 -4.85
N ASN A 173 -0.59 -10.62 -5.35
CA ASN A 173 0.06 -9.54 -4.61
C ASN A 173 -0.83 -8.31 -4.62
N TYR A 174 -0.78 -7.55 -3.54
CA TYR A 174 -1.66 -6.41 -3.33
C TYR A 174 -1.70 -5.45 -4.52
N TRP A 175 -0.53 -4.91 -4.92
CA TRP A 175 -0.47 -3.90 -5.96
C TRP A 175 -0.81 -4.42 -7.36
N ALA A 176 -0.43 -5.66 -7.67
CA ALA A 176 -0.83 -6.30 -8.92
C ALA A 176 -2.36 -6.42 -8.99
N ARG A 177 -2.96 -6.89 -7.89
CA ARG A 177 -4.41 -7.02 -7.73
C ARG A 177 -5.13 -5.68 -7.82
N CYS A 178 -4.59 -4.61 -7.23
CA CYS A 178 -5.13 -3.25 -7.37
C CYS A 178 -5.22 -2.78 -8.84
N CYS A 179 -4.38 -3.33 -9.72
CA CYS A 179 -4.32 -2.94 -11.14
C CYS A 179 -5.14 -3.87 -12.04
N GLU A 180 -6.10 -4.61 -11.50
CA GLU A 180 -6.99 -5.49 -12.26
C GLU A 180 -8.34 -4.83 -12.58
N PRO A 181 -8.93 -5.08 -13.78
CA PRO A 181 -10.12 -4.38 -14.27
C PRO A 181 -11.41 -4.55 -13.45
N ASP A 182 -11.45 -5.52 -12.54
CA ASP A 182 -12.60 -5.84 -11.69
C ASP A 182 -12.57 -5.11 -10.34
N ILE A 183 -11.50 -4.36 -10.05
CA ILE A 183 -11.40 -3.50 -8.87
C ILE A 183 -11.69 -2.05 -9.29
N VAL A 184 -12.97 -1.69 -9.29
CA VAL A 184 -13.47 -0.31 -9.30
C VAL A 184 -14.58 -0.17 -8.27
#